data_AF-A0A131XTY8-F1
#
_entry.id   AF-A0A131XTY8-F1
#
_cell.length_a   1.000
_cell.length_b   1.000
_cell.length_c   1.000
_cell.angle_alpha   90.00
_cell.angle_beta   90.00
_cell.angle_gamma   90.00
#
_symmetry.space_group_name_H-M   'P 1'
#
loop_
_entity.id
_entity.type
_entity.pdbx_description
1 polymer ?
#
loop_
_entity_poly.entity_id
_entity_poly.type
_entity_poly.pdbx_seq_one_letter_code
_entity_poly.pdbx_strand_id
1 'polypeptide(L)'
;ELAEKYNEAKEESKVTIAKVDCTVDTTLCTDQGIMSYPVLKFFKEGSKEGVKYWGPRDLISLEAFIAESLGQEQPEVAKPVPAAPAPVSGLVEVTDGTFRTVLGQGRHFVKFYAPWCGHCQKLAPVWADLAASLEHDPSLKVAKVDCTANRLVCNEFEVEAYPTLLWIEQGKLVGKYRGGHSHEELKEFVSRMTQRETPSPEEGSHEGQQDLPSCFWWESPPSVMELSASNFEGVVAEGVTFVMFYASWCSHCKWLPPTWADLALSYGMLVARTEVKVATVDCSVYEALCNSHEVQGYPTLVLFKDGKRAAELNGARDLEALYGFMYVHLGRHDEL
;
A
#
# COMPACT_ATOMS: atom_id res chain seq x y z
N GLU A 1 26.23 0.45 -24.44
CA GLU A 1 26.18 -0.93 -23.88
C GLU A 1 25.08 -1.80 -24.47
N LEU A 2 23.84 -1.81 -23.95
CA LEU A 2 22.81 -2.75 -24.44
C LEU A 2 22.49 -2.57 -25.94
N ALA A 3 22.37 -1.33 -26.39
CA ALA A 3 22.17 -1.02 -27.81
C ALA A 3 23.38 -1.43 -28.69
N GLU A 4 24.60 -1.28 -28.20
CA GLU A 4 25.80 -1.74 -28.93
C GLU A 4 25.77 -3.27 -29.09
N LYS A 5 25.40 -3.99 -28.02
CA LYS A 5 25.30 -5.46 -28.06
C LYS A 5 24.22 -5.95 -29.04
N TYR A 6 23.03 -5.36 -29.00
CA TYR A 6 21.87 -5.89 -29.75
C TYR A 6 21.70 -5.24 -31.13
N ASN A 7 22.03 -3.96 -31.30
CA ASN A 7 21.84 -3.28 -32.59
C ASN A 7 23.08 -3.36 -33.49
N GLU A 8 24.28 -3.55 -32.94
CA GLU A 8 25.52 -3.61 -33.74
C GLU A 8 26.02 -5.06 -33.99
N ALA A 9 25.41 -6.06 -33.35
CA ALA A 9 25.69 -7.46 -33.64
C ALA A 9 25.26 -7.82 -35.08
N LYS A 10 26.22 -8.18 -35.92
CA LYS A 10 26.06 -8.47 -37.36
C LYS A 10 25.34 -9.79 -37.68
N GLU A 11 24.90 -10.55 -36.67
CA GLU A 11 24.26 -11.86 -36.82
C GLU A 11 22.98 -11.90 -35.98
N GLU A 12 21.82 -12.00 -36.65
CA GLU A 12 20.49 -12.43 -36.16
C GLU A 12 20.01 -11.96 -34.77
N SER A 13 20.27 -10.73 -34.35
CA SER A 13 19.62 -10.22 -33.14
C SER A 13 18.11 -10.02 -33.38
N LYS A 14 17.28 -10.86 -32.73
CA LYS A 14 15.81 -10.78 -32.79
C LYS A 14 15.22 -9.59 -32.01
N VAL A 15 16.06 -8.69 -31.52
CA VAL A 15 15.70 -7.63 -30.58
C VAL A 15 16.37 -6.35 -31.00
N THR A 16 15.56 -5.30 -31.18
CA THR A 16 16.03 -3.94 -31.43
C THR A 16 15.87 -3.11 -30.16
N ILE A 17 16.96 -2.48 -29.73
CA ILE A 17 16.94 -1.54 -28.60
C ILE A 17 16.70 -0.14 -29.14
N ALA A 18 15.56 0.46 -28.79
CA ALA A 18 15.18 1.79 -29.22
C ALA A 18 15.02 2.73 -28.02
N LYS A 19 15.18 4.03 -28.28
CA LYS A 19 14.80 5.10 -27.35
C LYS A 19 13.73 5.96 -27.99
N VAL A 20 12.79 6.43 -27.20
CA VAL A 20 11.78 7.42 -27.59
C VAL A 20 11.97 8.64 -26.71
N ASP A 21 12.04 9.82 -27.33
CA ASP A 21 12.12 11.07 -26.60
C ASP A 21 10.70 11.62 -26.37
N CYS A 22 10.15 11.35 -25.20
CA CYS A 22 8.80 11.80 -24.85
C CYS A 22 8.66 13.32 -24.68
N THR A 23 9.75 14.09 -24.74
CA THR A 23 9.66 15.55 -24.80
C THR A 23 9.33 16.05 -26.22
N VAL A 24 9.59 15.21 -27.22
CA VAL A 24 9.31 15.48 -28.64
C VAL A 24 8.07 14.69 -29.08
N ASP A 25 8.07 13.38 -28.84
CA ASP A 25 7.00 12.45 -29.24
C ASP A 25 5.93 12.30 -28.14
N THR A 26 5.36 13.43 -27.72
CA THR A 26 4.44 13.49 -26.57
C THR A 26 3.20 12.62 -26.75
N THR A 27 2.58 12.64 -27.94
CA THR A 27 1.38 11.85 -28.26
C THR A 27 1.64 10.34 -28.14
N LEU A 28 2.75 9.87 -28.68
CA LEU A 28 3.15 8.46 -28.59
C LEU A 28 3.32 8.02 -27.13
N CYS A 29 3.94 8.86 -26.29
CA CYS A 29 4.15 8.53 -24.89
C CYS A 29 2.85 8.57 -24.06
N THR A 30 1.94 9.50 -24.36
CA THR A 30 0.60 9.52 -23.76
C THR A 30 -0.22 8.31 -24.15
N ASP A 31 -0.25 7.93 -25.43
CA ASP A 31 -0.97 6.74 -25.94
C ASP A 31 -0.44 5.45 -25.31
N GLN A 32 0.85 5.42 -25.01
CA GLN A 32 1.50 4.31 -24.31
C GLN A 32 1.39 4.40 -22.78
N GLY A 33 0.68 5.37 -22.22
CA GLY A 33 0.44 5.51 -20.78
C GLY A 33 1.70 5.82 -19.97
N ILE A 34 2.63 6.58 -20.53
CA ILE A 34 3.88 6.95 -19.85
C ILE A 34 3.64 8.18 -18.98
N MET A 35 3.61 7.97 -17.66
CA MET A 35 3.33 9.02 -16.66
C MET A 35 4.59 9.51 -15.92
N SER A 36 5.72 8.82 -16.07
CA SER A 36 6.98 9.16 -15.41
C SER A 36 8.17 8.64 -16.20
N TYR A 37 9.37 9.18 -15.96
CA TYR A 37 10.56 8.88 -16.72
C TYR A 37 11.74 8.41 -15.84
N PRO A 38 12.59 7.49 -16.33
CA PRO A 38 12.43 6.73 -17.57
C PRO A 38 11.61 5.44 -17.35
N VAL A 39 10.87 5.02 -18.38
CA VAL A 39 10.11 3.77 -18.41
C VAL A 39 10.68 2.88 -19.50
N LEU A 40 10.95 1.61 -19.17
CA LEU A 40 11.44 0.61 -20.10
C LEU A 40 10.30 -0.36 -20.41
N LYS A 41 10.03 -0.59 -21.70
CA LYS A 41 9.01 -1.54 -22.16
C LYS A 41 9.59 -2.47 -23.23
N PHE A 42 9.20 -3.73 -23.18
CA PHE A 42 9.49 -4.73 -24.21
C PHE A 42 8.26 -4.96 -25.08
N PHE A 43 8.40 -4.85 -26.39
CA PHE A 43 7.33 -5.08 -27.35
C PHE A 43 7.63 -6.37 -28.14
N LYS A 44 6.70 -7.33 -28.08
CA LYS A 44 6.76 -8.54 -28.92
C LYS A 44 6.37 -8.19 -30.35
N GLU A 45 6.92 -8.94 -31.31
CA GLU A 45 6.54 -8.81 -32.72
C GLU A 45 5.02 -8.90 -32.89
N GLY A 46 4.44 -7.93 -33.61
CA GLY A 46 2.99 -7.82 -33.81
C GLY A 46 2.18 -7.24 -32.63
N SER A 47 2.79 -7.02 -31.46
CA SER A 47 2.12 -6.41 -30.31
C SER A 47 2.25 -4.89 -30.31
N LYS A 48 1.13 -4.18 -30.08
CA LYS A 48 1.12 -2.74 -29.81
C LYS A 48 1.24 -2.40 -28.32
N GLU A 49 1.13 -3.40 -27.45
CA GLU A 49 1.27 -3.26 -26.01
C GLU A 49 2.62 -3.80 -25.56
N GLY A 50 3.33 -2.99 -24.78
CA GLY A 50 4.64 -3.32 -24.26
C GLY A 50 4.59 -3.75 -22.80
N VAL A 51 5.32 -4.81 -22.46
CA VAL A 51 5.50 -5.27 -21.08
C VAL A 51 6.49 -4.35 -20.38
N LYS A 52 6.07 -3.74 -19.27
CA LYS A 52 6.92 -2.82 -18.50
C LYS A 52 7.96 -3.58 -17.69
N TYR A 53 9.21 -3.13 -17.77
CA TYR A 53 10.30 -3.63 -16.95
C TYR A 53 10.38 -2.90 -15.61
N TRP A 54 10.50 -3.66 -14.53
CA TRP A 54 10.54 -3.15 -13.15
C TRP A 54 11.84 -3.46 -12.40
N GLY A 55 12.79 -4.16 -13.05
CA GLY A 55 14.04 -4.57 -12.43
C GLY A 55 15.13 -3.47 -12.43
N PRO A 56 16.32 -3.80 -11.89
CA PRO A 56 17.46 -2.89 -11.89
C PRO A 56 17.98 -2.63 -13.31
N ARG A 57 18.43 -1.41 -13.58
CA ARG A 57 18.85 -0.97 -14.94
C ARG A 57 20.31 -1.29 -15.26
N ASP A 58 20.80 -2.40 -14.73
CA ASP A 58 22.13 -2.93 -15.07
C ASP A 58 22.03 -3.88 -16.28
N LEU A 59 23.15 -4.04 -16.97
CA LEU A 59 23.22 -4.80 -18.22
C LEU A 59 22.76 -6.25 -18.06
N ILE A 60 23.13 -6.89 -16.94
CA ILE A 60 22.84 -8.31 -16.68
C ILE A 60 21.33 -8.51 -16.53
N SER A 61 20.70 -7.66 -15.73
CA SER A 61 19.27 -7.75 -15.44
C SER A 61 18.39 -7.40 -16.64
N LEU A 62 18.84 -6.48 -17.49
CA LEU A 62 18.16 -6.15 -18.74
C LEU A 62 18.29 -7.27 -19.78
N GLU A 63 19.45 -7.90 -19.87
CA GLU A 63 19.65 -9.06 -20.75
C GLU A 63 18.81 -10.26 -20.34
N ALA A 64 18.73 -10.54 -19.04
CA ALA A 64 17.89 -11.61 -18.51
C ALA A 64 16.41 -11.38 -18.85
N PHE A 65 15.92 -10.16 -18.66
CA PHE A 65 14.55 -9.80 -19.01
C PHE A 65 14.25 -9.93 -20.51
N ILE A 66 15.20 -9.56 -21.37
CA ILE A 66 15.07 -9.74 -22.83
C ILE A 66 14.98 -11.23 -23.17
N ALA A 67 15.85 -12.07 -22.61
CA ALA A 67 15.86 -13.51 -22.84
C ALA A 67 14.54 -14.18 -22.38
N GLU A 68 14.06 -13.83 -21.19
CA GLU A 68 12.76 -14.28 -20.65
C GLU A 68 11.60 -13.83 -21.56
N SER A 69 11.62 -12.59 -22.01
CA SER A 69 10.57 -12.04 -22.88
C SER A 69 10.52 -12.72 -24.26
N LEU A 70 11.65 -13.25 -24.73
CA LEU A 70 11.76 -14.05 -25.95
C LEU A 70 11.35 -15.52 -25.75
N GLY A 71 11.05 -15.96 -24.53
CA GLY A 71 10.75 -17.35 -24.22
C GLY A 71 11.96 -18.28 -24.36
N GLN A 72 13.17 -17.73 -24.25
CA GLN A 72 14.38 -18.54 -24.17
C GLN A 72 14.50 -19.08 -22.74
N GLU A 73 14.42 -20.40 -22.56
CA GLU A 73 14.83 -21.04 -21.31
C GLU A 73 16.31 -20.75 -21.08
N GLN A 74 16.63 -19.96 -20.04
CA GLN A 74 18.01 -19.87 -19.60
C GLN A 74 18.37 -21.16 -18.85
N PRO A 75 19.56 -21.75 -19.09
CA PRO A 75 20.14 -22.64 -18.10
C PRO A 75 20.27 -21.86 -16.80
N GLU A 76 20.04 -22.50 -15.65
CA GLU A 76 20.21 -21.93 -14.32
C GLU A 76 21.63 -21.36 -14.16
N VAL A 77 21.86 -20.12 -14.61
CA VAL A 77 23.06 -19.38 -14.28
C VAL A 77 22.82 -18.88 -12.87
N ALA A 78 23.36 -19.64 -11.91
CA ALA A 78 23.49 -19.22 -10.53
C ALA A 78 23.95 -17.76 -10.51
N LYS A 79 23.08 -16.88 -10.02
CA LYS A 79 23.40 -15.49 -9.73
C LYS A 79 24.76 -15.47 -9.03
N PRO A 80 25.74 -14.65 -9.43
CA PRO A 80 26.75 -14.23 -8.47
C PRO A 80 26.00 -13.35 -7.47
N VAL A 81 25.42 -14.01 -6.46
CA VAL A 81 24.98 -13.38 -5.24
C VAL A 81 26.24 -12.68 -4.73
N PRO A 82 26.26 -11.33 -4.59
CA PRO A 82 27.28 -10.70 -3.78
C PRO A 82 27.24 -11.46 -2.46
N ALA A 83 28.34 -12.12 -2.09
CA ALA A 83 28.38 -13.02 -0.94
C ALA A 83 27.57 -12.40 0.18
N ALA A 84 26.49 -13.08 0.60
CA ALA A 84 25.66 -12.60 1.69
C ALA A 84 26.63 -12.20 2.81
N PRO A 85 26.60 -10.94 3.29
CA PRO A 85 27.49 -10.53 4.36
C PRO A 85 27.31 -11.54 5.49
N ALA A 86 28.43 -11.98 6.08
CA ALA A 86 28.45 -12.96 7.15
C ALA A 86 27.34 -12.65 8.18
N PRO A 87 26.67 -13.66 8.76
CA PRO A 87 25.61 -13.43 9.73
C PRO A 87 26.12 -12.48 10.80
N VAL A 88 25.54 -11.28 10.84
CA VAL A 88 25.91 -10.25 11.81
C VAL A 88 25.22 -10.62 13.11
N SER A 89 26.00 -10.67 14.19
CA SER A 89 25.49 -10.93 15.54
C SER A 89 24.32 -9.98 15.87
N GLY A 90 23.22 -10.53 16.39
CA GLY A 90 22.02 -9.76 16.74
C GLY A 90 21.08 -9.34 15.59
N LEU A 91 21.45 -9.51 14.31
CA LEU A 91 20.61 -9.13 13.17
C LEU A 91 19.80 -10.32 12.62
N VAL A 92 18.48 -10.24 12.74
CA VAL A 92 17.56 -11.31 12.29
C VAL A 92 17.15 -11.12 10.83
N GLU A 93 17.21 -12.16 10.03
CA GLU A 93 16.64 -12.17 8.67
C GLU A 93 15.23 -12.78 8.69
N VAL A 94 14.27 -12.02 8.17
CA VAL A 94 12.86 -12.44 8.12
C VAL A 94 12.46 -12.71 6.67
N THR A 95 11.81 -13.85 6.46
CA THR A 95 11.35 -14.32 5.14
C THR A 95 9.85 -14.59 5.14
N ASP A 96 9.27 -14.80 3.96
CA ASP A 96 7.85 -15.14 3.81
C ASP A 96 7.44 -16.42 4.59
N GLY A 97 8.38 -17.34 4.79
CA GLY A 97 8.15 -18.56 5.58
C GLY A 97 8.31 -18.38 7.09
N THR A 98 9.04 -17.34 7.54
CA THR A 98 9.40 -17.16 8.96
C THR A 98 8.77 -15.93 9.60
N PHE A 99 8.21 -14.99 8.85
CA PHE A 99 7.76 -13.73 9.42
C PHE A 99 6.69 -13.87 10.49
N ARG A 100 5.75 -14.83 10.35
CA ARG A 100 4.71 -15.06 11.36
C ARG A 100 5.28 -15.56 12.70
N THR A 101 6.30 -16.41 12.64
CA THR A 101 6.93 -16.96 13.85
C THR A 101 7.93 -16.00 14.46
N VAL A 102 8.72 -15.30 13.61
CA VAL A 102 9.73 -14.35 14.06
C VAL A 102 9.06 -13.08 14.59
N LEU A 103 8.21 -12.43 13.80
CA LEU A 103 7.62 -11.14 14.16
C LEU A 103 6.43 -11.28 15.11
N GLY A 104 5.80 -12.45 15.18
CA GLY A 104 4.58 -12.71 15.96
C GLY A 104 4.73 -12.61 17.48
N GLN A 105 5.95 -12.50 18.02
CA GLN A 105 6.20 -12.41 19.46
C GLN A 105 7.30 -11.42 19.81
N GLY A 106 7.12 -10.60 20.85
CA GLY A 106 8.11 -9.62 21.27
C GLY A 106 8.17 -8.40 20.35
N ARG A 107 9.17 -7.53 20.57
CA ARG A 107 9.33 -6.27 19.85
C ARG A 107 10.40 -6.39 18.78
N HIS A 108 10.15 -5.80 17.64
CA HIS A 108 11.03 -5.85 16.47
C HIS A 108 11.17 -4.48 15.85
N PHE A 109 12.41 -4.08 15.55
CA PHE A 109 12.66 -2.98 14.64
C PHE A 109 13.15 -3.54 13.31
N VAL A 110 12.35 -3.38 12.25
CA VAL A 110 12.50 -4.12 10.99
C VAL A 110 12.79 -3.17 9.85
N LYS A 111 13.86 -3.45 9.10
CA LYS A 111 14.20 -2.78 7.84
C LYS A 111 13.73 -3.60 6.65
N PHE A 112 12.78 -3.04 5.92
CA PHE A 112 12.33 -3.55 4.63
C PHE A 112 13.13 -2.89 3.51
N TYR A 113 13.77 -3.69 2.67
CA TYR A 113 14.71 -3.20 1.66
C TYR A 113 14.65 -3.99 0.35
N ALA A 114 15.30 -3.44 -0.67
CA ALA A 114 15.67 -4.13 -1.89
C ALA A 114 17.20 -4.07 -2.07
N PRO A 115 17.87 -5.14 -2.54
CA PRO A 115 19.34 -5.21 -2.61
C PRO A 115 19.94 -4.20 -3.61
N TRP A 116 19.17 -3.80 -4.62
CA TRP A 116 19.56 -2.80 -5.62
C TRP A 116 19.31 -1.34 -5.19
N CYS A 117 18.67 -1.12 -4.04
CA CYS A 117 18.33 0.23 -3.57
C CYS A 117 19.56 0.91 -2.93
N GLY A 118 20.07 1.97 -3.55
CA GLY A 118 21.27 2.69 -3.06
C GLY A 118 21.12 3.30 -1.66
N HIS A 119 19.93 3.80 -1.29
CA HIS A 119 19.67 4.26 0.09
C HIS A 119 19.71 3.11 1.10
N CYS A 120 19.26 1.93 0.70
CA CYS A 120 19.25 0.72 1.52
C CYS A 120 20.67 0.20 1.75
N GLN A 121 21.51 0.25 0.72
CA GLN A 121 22.94 -0.11 0.81
C GLN A 121 23.69 0.81 1.77
N LYS A 122 23.45 2.13 1.70
CA LYS A 122 24.05 3.11 2.62
C LYS A 122 23.63 2.89 4.09
N LEU A 123 22.38 2.50 4.32
CA LEU A 123 21.86 2.20 5.65
C LEU A 123 22.30 0.83 6.19
N ALA A 124 22.71 -0.10 5.33
CA ALA A 124 23.07 -1.46 5.72
C ALA A 124 24.13 -1.56 6.84
N PRO A 125 25.28 -0.86 6.78
CA PRO A 125 26.27 -0.91 7.86
C PRO A 125 25.73 -0.35 9.18
N VAL A 126 25.04 0.80 9.16
CA VAL A 126 24.47 1.41 10.37
C VAL A 126 23.40 0.50 11.01
N TRP A 127 22.60 -0.16 10.19
CA TRP A 127 21.59 -1.12 10.66
C TRP A 127 22.21 -2.36 11.32
N ALA A 128 23.35 -2.82 10.80
CA ALA A 128 24.11 -3.93 11.37
C ALA A 128 24.73 -3.52 12.72
N ASP A 129 25.32 -2.33 12.80
CA ASP A 129 25.89 -1.80 14.05
C ASP A 129 24.80 -1.60 15.12
N LEU A 130 23.61 -1.12 14.73
CA LEU A 130 22.46 -1.01 15.63
C LEU A 130 22.08 -2.38 16.22
N ALA A 131 21.96 -3.40 15.36
CA ALA A 131 21.63 -4.76 15.77
C ALA A 131 22.66 -5.34 16.75
N ALA A 132 23.96 -5.17 16.46
CA ALA A 132 25.03 -5.59 17.35
C ALA A 132 24.97 -4.87 18.71
N SER A 133 24.65 -3.57 18.72
CA SER A 133 24.55 -2.80 19.97
C SER A 133 23.35 -3.18 20.87
N LEU A 134 22.36 -3.90 20.31
CA LEU A 134 21.13 -4.31 21.00
C LEU A 134 21.04 -5.83 21.18
N GLU A 135 22.08 -6.58 20.81
CA GLU A 135 22.08 -8.05 20.83
C GLU A 135 21.79 -8.65 22.22
N HIS A 136 22.20 -7.95 23.28
CA HIS A 136 22.00 -8.39 24.66
C HIS A 136 20.66 -7.94 25.29
N ASP A 137 19.82 -7.21 24.55
CA ASP A 137 18.49 -6.83 25.02
C ASP A 137 17.46 -7.90 24.60
N PRO A 138 16.97 -8.74 25.54
CA PRO A 138 16.00 -9.78 25.20
C PRO A 138 14.62 -9.22 24.82
N SER A 139 14.36 -7.93 25.08
CA SER A 139 13.06 -7.30 24.85
C SER A 139 12.84 -6.83 23.41
N LEU A 140 13.91 -6.76 22.61
CA LEU A 140 13.89 -6.21 21.25
C LEU A 140 14.81 -6.99 20.30
N LYS A 141 14.35 -7.24 19.09
CA LYS A 141 15.19 -7.76 17.99
C LYS A 141 15.25 -6.77 16.84
N VAL A 142 16.45 -6.58 16.29
CA VAL A 142 16.63 -5.83 15.05
C VAL A 142 16.59 -6.81 13.89
N ALA A 143 15.76 -6.54 12.88
CA ALA A 143 15.56 -7.45 11.76
C ALA A 143 15.62 -6.76 10.40
N LYS A 144 15.76 -7.55 9.35
CA LYS A 144 15.74 -7.10 7.95
C LYS A 144 14.89 -8.05 7.09
N VAL A 145 14.28 -7.49 6.05
CA VAL A 145 13.47 -8.20 5.05
C VAL A 145 13.87 -7.74 3.65
N ASP A 146 14.27 -8.66 2.79
CA ASP A 146 14.43 -8.40 1.36
C ASP A 146 13.09 -8.57 0.64
N CYS A 147 12.48 -7.46 0.25
CA CYS A 147 11.18 -7.43 -0.42
C CYS A 147 11.22 -7.87 -1.89
N THR A 148 12.40 -8.05 -2.47
CA THR A 148 12.52 -8.61 -3.82
C THR A 148 12.37 -10.13 -3.81
N ALA A 149 12.73 -10.77 -2.70
CA ALA A 149 12.60 -12.21 -2.48
C ALA A 149 11.38 -12.59 -1.63
N ASN A 150 10.94 -11.70 -0.73
CA ASN A 150 9.89 -11.98 0.26
C ASN A 150 8.73 -10.99 0.10
N ARG A 151 7.91 -11.21 -0.91
CA ARG A 151 6.84 -10.27 -1.27
C ARG A 151 5.66 -10.35 -0.30
N LEU A 152 5.39 -11.52 0.28
CA LEU A 152 4.21 -11.70 1.15
C LEU A 152 4.36 -10.86 2.42
N VAL A 153 5.50 -10.94 3.11
CA VAL A 153 5.75 -10.14 4.32
C VAL A 153 5.81 -8.64 4.01
N CYS A 154 6.36 -8.23 2.86
CA CYS A 154 6.41 -6.82 2.50
C CYS A 154 5.04 -6.25 2.13
N ASN A 155 4.18 -7.06 1.51
CA ASN A 155 2.79 -6.69 1.26
C ASN A 155 1.98 -6.64 2.55
N GLU A 156 2.18 -7.59 3.47
CA GLU A 156 1.52 -7.63 4.79
C GLU A 156 1.77 -6.35 5.59
N PHE A 157 2.98 -5.80 5.51
CA PHE A 157 3.36 -4.56 6.18
C PHE A 157 3.31 -3.32 5.28
N GLU A 158 2.63 -3.43 4.12
CA GLU A 158 2.33 -2.32 3.20
C GLU A 158 3.58 -1.50 2.81
N VAL A 159 4.65 -2.20 2.45
CA VAL A 159 5.93 -1.57 2.08
C VAL A 159 5.91 -1.14 0.62
N GLU A 160 5.72 0.16 0.39
CA GLU A 160 5.65 0.75 -0.96
C GLU A 160 6.97 1.33 -1.46
N ALA A 161 7.91 1.63 -0.54
CA ALA A 161 9.16 2.29 -0.85
C ALA A 161 10.30 1.78 0.02
N TYR A 162 11.53 1.90 -0.49
CA TYR A 162 12.72 1.38 0.18
C TYR A 162 13.76 2.48 0.48
N PRO A 163 14.43 2.43 1.65
CA PRO A 163 14.12 1.56 2.78
C PRO A 163 12.86 2.04 3.53
N THR A 164 12.11 1.09 4.10
CA THR A 164 11.03 1.40 5.07
C THR A 164 11.38 0.75 6.41
N LEU A 165 11.31 1.55 7.47
CA LEU A 165 11.72 1.15 8.82
C LEU A 165 10.50 1.11 9.74
N LEU A 166 10.13 -0.08 10.21
CA LEU A 166 8.90 -0.31 10.97
C LEU A 166 9.20 -0.91 12.34
N TRP A 167 8.48 -0.43 13.35
CA TRP A 167 8.43 -1.00 14.68
C TRP A 167 7.22 -1.93 14.80
N ILE A 168 7.47 -3.20 15.06
CA ILE A 168 6.49 -4.27 15.07
C ILE A 168 6.51 -4.94 16.44
N GLU A 169 5.37 -5.04 17.10
CA GLU A 169 5.22 -5.76 18.37
C GLU A 169 4.17 -6.85 18.22
N GLN A 170 4.53 -8.09 18.56
CA GLN A 170 3.60 -9.24 18.53
C GLN A 170 2.87 -9.37 17.18
N GLY A 171 3.61 -9.18 16.08
CA GLY A 171 3.12 -9.25 14.70
C GLY A 171 2.37 -7.99 14.23
N LYS A 172 2.15 -6.99 15.09
CA LYS A 172 1.41 -5.78 14.76
C LYS A 172 2.33 -4.61 14.47
N LEU A 173 2.03 -3.84 13.42
CA LEU A 173 2.70 -2.58 13.16
C LEU A 173 2.31 -1.53 14.22
N VAL A 174 3.28 -1.12 15.03
CA VAL A 174 3.09 -0.15 16.12
C VAL A 174 3.62 1.24 15.76
N GLY A 175 4.58 1.33 14.84
CA GLY A 175 5.06 2.63 14.37
C GLY A 175 5.94 2.57 13.13
N LYS A 176 5.93 3.65 12.35
CA LYS A 176 6.82 3.86 11.20
C LYS A 176 7.86 4.91 11.55
N TYR A 177 9.14 4.58 11.37
CA TYR A 177 10.23 5.52 11.58
C TYR A 177 10.43 6.39 10.34
N ARG A 178 10.58 7.70 10.56
CA ARG A 178 10.76 8.72 9.51
C ARG A 178 11.93 9.67 9.79
N GLY A 179 12.75 9.38 10.80
CA GLY A 179 13.91 10.19 11.17
C GLY A 179 15.12 9.90 10.28
N GLY A 180 16.28 10.44 10.65
CA GLY A 180 17.53 10.23 9.93
C GLY A 180 18.11 8.82 10.09
N HIS A 181 19.14 8.52 9.31
CA HIS A 181 19.73 7.18 9.24
C HIS A 181 21.01 7.06 10.07
N SER A 182 21.24 7.98 11.01
CA SER A 182 22.41 7.93 11.89
C SER A 182 22.20 6.91 13.02
N HIS A 183 23.30 6.34 13.52
CA HIS A 183 23.25 5.35 14.60
C HIS A 183 22.55 5.89 15.86
N GLU A 184 22.85 7.14 16.22
CA GLU A 184 22.31 7.79 17.41
C GLU A 184 20.80 8.02 17.30
N GLU A 185 20.29 8.54 16.18
CA GLU A 185 18.86 8.77 16.00
C GLU A 185 18.04 7.48 16.00
N LEU A 186 18.62 6.38 15.47
CA LEU A 186 17.98 5.07 15.52
C LEU A 186 17.94 4.51 16.95
N LYS A 187 18.99 4.70 17.74
CA LYS A 187 19.02 4.33 19.17
C LYS A 187 18.04 5.15 20.01
N GLU A 188 17.92 6.44 19.75
CA GLU A 188 16.94 7.31 20.42
C GLU A 188 15.52 6.84 20.13
N PHE A 189 15.25 6.47 18.87
CA PHE A 189 13.96 5.89 18.51
C PHE A 189 13.67 4.59 19.25
N VAL A 190 14.63 3.65 19.25
CA VAL A 190 14.52 2.39 19.99
C VAL A 190 14.21 2.66 21.46
N SER A 191 14.98 3.53 22.13
CA SER A 191 14.80 3.87 23.54
C SER A 191 13.41 4.45 23.83
N ARG A 192 12.91 5.31 22.93
CA ARG A 192 11.56 5.89 23.06
C ARG A 192 10.46 4.85 22.90
N MET A 193 10.64 3.87 22.02
CA MET A 193 9.64 2.82 21.80
C MET A 193 9.66 1.77 22.91
N THR A 194 10.83 1.43 23.46
CA THR A 194 10.93 0.46 24.57
C THR A 194 10.36 0.99 25.89
N GLN A 195 10.44 2.30 26.14
CA GLN A 195 9.89 2.97 27.34
C GLN A 195 8.37 3.17 27.32
N ARG A 196 7.69 2.94 26.19
CA ARG A 196 6.23 2.91 26.16
C ARG A 196 5.75 1.63 26.86
N GLU A 197 5.09 1.78 28.01
CA GLU A 197 4.41 0.66 28.68
C GLU A 197 3.24 0.19 27.81
N THR A 198 3.21 -1.10 27.51
CA THR A 198 2.06 -1.77 26.91
C THR A 198 0.95 -1.85 27.97
N PRO A 199 -0.29 -1.38 27.71
CA PRO A 199 -1.38 -1.60 28.65
C PRO A 199 -1.70 -3.10 28.71
N SER A 200 -1.62 -3.65 29.92
CA SER A 200 -2.09 -5.00 30.26
C SER A 200 -3.63 -5.03 30.27
N PRO A 201 -4.29 -6.11 29.83
CA PRO A 201 -5.74 -6.16 29.77
C PRO A 201 -6.31 -6.63 31.12
N GLU A 202 -6.60 -5.70 32.05
CA GLU A 202 -7.57 -5.96 33.14
C GLU A 202 -8.43 -4.74 33.44
N GLU A 203 -9.68 -5.03 33.78
CA GLU A 203 -10.86 -4.17 33.88
C GLU A 203 -10.75 -3.06 34.95
N GLY A 204 -11.38 -1.91 34.69
CA GLY A 204 -11.62 -0.90 35.73
C GLY A 204 -11.87 0.50 35.19
N SER A 205 -13.14 0.86 35.07
CA SER A 205 -13.65 2.22 34.84
C SER A 205 -12.99 3.27 35.74
N HIS A 206 -12.62 4.43 35.20
CA HIS A 206 -13.10 5.75 35.63
C HIS A 206 -12.61 6.86 34.68
N GLU A 207 -13.42 7.91 34.63
CA GLU A 207 -13.46 9.03 33.71
C GLU A 207 -12.14 9.79 33.52
N GLY A 208 -11.97 10.32 32.30
CA GLY A 208 -11.01 11.37 31.98
C GLY A 208 -10.13 11.02 30.81
N GLN A 209 -10.48 11.54 29.64
CA GLN A 209 -9.57 11.74 28.50
C GLN A 209 -8.85 10.47 27.98
N GLN A 210 -9.51 9.68 27.14
CA GLN A 210 -8.89 8.58 26.38
C GLN A 210 -8.90 9.01 24.91
N ASP A 211 -7.77 9.40 24.31
CA ASP A 211 -6.72 8.49 23.82
C ASP A 211 -7.33 7.16 23.37
N LEU A 212 -7.72 7.09 22.09
CA LEU A 212 -8.10 5.86 21.43
C LEU A 212 -6.84 5.20 20.85
N PRO A 213 -6.40 4.03 21.36
CA PRO A 213 -5.55 3.15 20.59
C PRO A 213 -6.34 1.89 20.20
N SER A 214 -6.14 1.45 18.96
CA SER A 214 -6.02 0.03 18.54
C SER A 214 -6.52 -0.11 17.12
N CYS A 215 -5.69 -0.70 16.27
CA CYS A 215 -6.07 -1.17 14.95
C CYS A 215 -7.16 -2.26 15.09
N PHE A 216 -8.42 -1.87 14.99
CA PHE A 216 -9.58 -2.75 14.87
C PHE A 216 -10.21 -2.48 13.49
N TRP A 217 -9.67 -3.12 12.45
CA TRP A 217 -10.30 -3.08 11.13
C TRP A 217 -11.39 -4.14 11.05
N TRP A 218 -12.58 -3.82 11.59
CA TRP A 218 -13.91 -4.30 11.14
C TRP A 218 -15.06 -3.56 11.84
N GLU A 219 -14.87 -2.95 13.02
CA GLU A 219 -15.94 -2.10 13.56
C GLU A 219 -15.93 -0.76 12.84
N SER A 220 -16.93 -0.57 11.97
CA SER A 220 -17.23 0.73 11.38
C SER A 220 -17.29 1.76 12.52
N PRO A 221 -16.56 2.88 12.44
CA PRO A 221 -16.65 3.90 13.47
C PRO A 221 -18.12 4.32 13.63
N PRO A 222 -18.58 4.71 14.83
CA PRO A 222 -20.00 4.97 15.09
C PRO A 222 -20.64 6.04 14.20
N SER A 223 -19.83 6.82 13.47
CA SER A 223 -20.25 7.78 12.46
C SER A 223 -20.63 7.16 11.11
N VAL A 224 -20.23 5.92 10.82
CA VAL A 224 -20.52 5.21 9.56
C VAL A 224 -21.61 4.17 9.80
N MET A 225 -22.73 4.31 9.11
CA MET A 225 -23.88 3.40 9.26
C MET A 225 -23.69 2.14 8.41
N GLU A 226 -23.79 0.96 9.03
CA GLU A 226 -23.85 -0.31 8.29
C GLU A 226 -25.29 -0.60 7.85
N LEU A 227 -25.47 -0.82 6.55
CA LEU A 227 -26.77 -1.12 5.95
C LEU A 227 -26.88 -2.60 5.58
N SER A 228 -28.06 -3.13 5.84
CA SER A 228 -28.48 -4.48 5.53
C SER A 228 -29.75 -4.45 4.68
N ALA A 229 -30.13 -5.60 4.14
CA ALA A 229 -31.38 -5.75 3.38
C ALA A 229 -32.64 -5.28 4.14
N SER A 230 -32.63 -5.27 5.49
CA SER A 230 -33.79 -4.89 6.29
C SER A 230 -33.87 -3.39 6.63
N ASN A 231 -32.75 -2.66 6.59
CA ASN A 231 -32.72 -1.24 6.97
C ASN A 231 -32.42 -0.29 5.80
N PHE A 232 -31.90 -0.81 4.68
CA PHE A 232 -31.40 0.01 3.57
C PHE A 232 -32.43 1.03 3.07
N GLU A 233 -33.61 0.55 2.65
CA GLU A 233 -34.70 1.38 2.11
C GLU A 233 -35.12 2.49 3.09
N GLY A 234 -35.27 2.16 4.37
CA GLY A 234 -35.64 3.13 5.39
C GLY A 234 -34.57 4.20 5.61
N VAL A 235 -33.29 3.83 5.55
CA VAL A 235 -32.19 4.78 5.72
C VAL A 235 -32.04 5.69 4.50
N VAL A 236 -32.22 5.18 3.28
CA VAL A 236 -32.06 6.00 2.06
C VAL A 236 -33.31 6.81 1.69
N ALA A 237 -34.48 6.52 2.28
CA ALA A 237 -35.77 7.10 1.90
C ALA A 237 -35.86 8.63 2.01
N GLU A 238 -35.19 9.23 2.99
CA GLU A 238 -35.24 10.68 3.25
C GLU A 238 -33.83 11.26 3.37
N GLY A 239 -33.63 12.44 2.78
CA GLY A 239 -32.35 13.15 2.87
C GLY A 239 -31.30 12.56 1.94
N VAL A 240 -30.02 12.74 2.29
CA VAL A 240 -28.90 12.33 1.44
C VAL A 240 -28.09 11.26 2.14
N THR A 241 -27.91 10.11 1.48
CA THR A 241 -27.11 9.00 2.01
C THR A 241 -26.01 8.65 1.01
N PHE A 242 -24.75 8.76 1.41
CA PHE A 242 -23.63 8.30 0.61
C PHE A 242 -23.22 6.90 1.04
N VAL A 243 -23.35 5.93 0.15
CA VAL A 243 -23.19 4.50 0.44
C VAL A 243 -21.94 3.95 -0.26
N MET A 244 -21.08 3.27 0.50
CA MET A 244 -19.99 2.45 -0.02
C MET A 244 -20.42 0.98 -0.08
N PHE A 245 -20.58 0.48 -1.29
CA PHE A 245 -20.74 -0.96 -1.56
C PHE A 245 -19.35 -1.60 -1.67
N TYR A 246 -19.07 -2.56 -0.80
CA TYR A 246 -17.77 -3.23 -0.74
C TYR A 246 -17.92 -4.74 -0.59
N ALA A 247 -16.81 -5.47 -0.68
CA ALA A 247 -16.75 -6.89 -0.33
C ALA A 247 -15.60 -7.13 0.64
N SER A 248 -15.81 -7.95 1.67
CA SER A 248 -14.79 -8.28 2.68
C SER A 248 -13.48 -8.85 2.12
N TRP A 249 -13.50 -9.49 0.95
CA TRP A 249 -12.32 -10.04 0.25
C TRP A 249 -11.71 -9.08 -0.78
N CYS A 250 -12.30 -7.91 -1.02
CA CYS A 250 -11.85 -6.94 -2.01
C CYS A 250 -10.65 -6.14 -1.50
N SER A 251 -9.46 -6.37 -2.07
CA SER A 251 -8.23 -5.68 -1.68
C SER A 251 -8.27 -4.17 -1.94
N HIS A 252 -8.97 -3.71 -2.98
CA HIS A 252 -9.13 -2.28 -3.30
C HIS A 252 -10.07 -1.55 -2.32
N CYS A 253 -10.90 -2.31 -1.61
CA CYS A 253 -11.85 -1.80 -0.63
C CYS A 253 -11.19 -1.58 0.74
N LYS A 254 -9.99 -2.08 0.98
CA LYS A 254 -9.31 -2.02 2.30
C LYS A 254 -8.70 -0.64 2.61
N TRP A 255 -8.54 0.21 1.59
CA TRP A 255 -7.87 1.51 1.70
C TRP A 255 -8.83 2.68 1.89
N LEU A 256 -10.11 2.48 1.58
CA LEU A 256 -11.15 3.50 1.67
C LEU A 256 -11.79 3.68 3.07
N PRO A 257 -11.90 2.66 3.93
CA PRO A 257 -12.51 2.77 5.26
C PRO A 257 -11.98 3.92 6.14
N PRO A 258 -10.66 4.22 6.23
CA PRO A 258 -10.22 5.39 7.00
C PRO A 258 -10.73 6.71 6.40
N THR A 259 -10.61 6.88 5.09
CA THR A 259 -11.10 8.10 4.40
C THR A 259 -12.63 8.21 4.47
N TRP A 260 -13.34 7.08 4.43
CA TRP A 260 -14.79 7.01 4.58
C TRP A 260 -15.25 7.39 6.00
N ALA A 261 -14.48 6.97 7.00
CA ALA A 261 -14.68 7.36 8.39
C ALA A 261 -14.44 8.87 8.60
N ASP A 262 -13.37 9.43 8.03
CA ASP A 262 -13.06 10.86 8.10
C ASP A 262 -14.18 11.69 7.44
N LEU A 263 -14.68 11.23 6.29
CA LEU A 263 -15.82 11.84 5.62
C LEU A 263 -17.06 11.81 6.53
N ALA A 264 -17.40 10.66 7.10
CA ALA A 264 -18.54 10.52 8.01
C ALA A 264 -18.43 11.43 9.25
N LEU A 265 -17.25 11.48 9.87
CA LEU A 265 -16.98 12.34 11.02
C LEU A 265 -17.16 13.82 10.68
N SER A 266 -16.69 14.23 9.51
CA SER A 266 -16.78 15.64 9.12
C SER A 266 -18.20 16.12 8.87
N TYR A 267 -19.04 15.30 8.22
CA TYR A 267 -20.44 15.63 8.01
C TYR A 267 -21.25 15.49 9.31
N GLY A 268 -20.84 14.58 10.21
CA GLY A 268 -21.40 14.45 11.55
C GLY A 268 -21.09 15.63 12.49
N MET A 269 -19.93 16.28 12.34
CA MET A 269 -19.52 17.42 13.17
C MET A 269 -19.85 18.81 12.58
N LEU A 270 -19.81 18.97 11.26
CA LEU A 270 -19.85 20.31 10.63
C LEU A 270 -21.24 20.74 10.14
N VAL A 271 -22.22 19.84 10.02
CA VAL A 271 -23.47 20.15 9.31
C VAL A 271 -24.72 19.78 10.10
N ALA A 272 -24.99 20.53 11.17
CA ALA A 272 -26.26 20.47 11.93
C ALA A 272 -27.52 20.93 11.15
N ARG A 273 -27.45 21.05 9.81
CA ARG A 273 -28.53 21.58 8.96
C ARG A 273 -28.82 20.79 7.68
N THR A 274 -28.08 19.72 7.38
CA THR A 274 -28.39 18.83 6.25
C THR A 274 -28.15 17.39 6.69
N GLU A 275 -29.18 16.54 6.63
CA GLU A 275 -29.13 15.12 7.00
C GLU A 275 -28.34 14.31 5.98
N VAL A 276 -27.01 14.46 6.03
CA VAL A 276 -26.07 13.68 5.23
C VAL A 276 -25.64 12.48 6.05
N LYS A 277 -26.04 11.30 5.59
CA LYS A 277 -25.69 10.00 6.17
C LYS A 277 -24.56 9.38 5.36
N VAL A 278 -23.55 8.85 6.01
CA VAL A 278 -22.46 8.10 5.37
C VAL A 278 -22.56 6.65 5.82
N ALA A 279 -22.59 5.73 4.86
CA ALA A 279 -23.00 4.37 5.09
C ALA A 279 -22.20 3.35 4.29
N THR A 280 -22.28 2.08 4.67
CA THR A 280 -21.62 0.95 4.00
C THR A 280 -22.58 -0.21 3.80
N VAL A 281 -22.34 -1.03 2.77
CA VAL A 281 -23.04 -2.30 2.51
C VAL A 281 -21.98 -3.35 2.18
N ASP A 282 -21.92 -4.45 2.94
CA ASP A 282 -21.09 -5.61 2.59
C ASP A 282 -21.82 -6.51 1.59
N CYS A 283 -21.39 -6.44 0.33
CA CYS A 283 -21.91 -7.24 -0.76
C CYS A 283 -21.46 -8.71 -0.69
N SER A 284 -20.47 -9.06 0.14
CA SER A 284 -20.18 -10.45 0.47
C SER A 284 -21.30 -11.09 1.30
N VAL A 285 -22.10 -10.27 1.99
CA VAL A 285 -23.22 -10.72 2.83
C VAL A 285 -24.57 -10.47 2.15
N TYR A 286 -24.74 -9.30 1.52
CA TYR A 286 -26.01 -8.86 0.93
C TYR A 286 -25.96 -8.77 -0.60
N GLU A 287 -25.56 -9.86 -1.26
CA GLU A 287 -25.39 -9.93 -2.72
C GLU A 287 -26.64 -9.46 -3.50
N ALA A 288 -27.83 -9.89 -3.10
CA ALA A 288 -29.09 -9.53 -3.77
C ALA A 288 -29.38 -8.02 -3.73
N LEU A 289 -29.06 -7.36 -2.61
CA LEU A 289 -29.20 -5.91 -2.45
C LEU A 289 -28.21 -5.16 -3.36
N CYS A 290 -26.97 -5.63 -3.44
CA CYS A 290 -25.97 -5.01 -4.31
C CYS A 290 -26.31 -5.18 -5.80
N ASN A 291 -26.82 -6.36 -6.18
CA ASN A 291 -27.26 -6.63 -7.54
C ASN A 291 -28.48 -5.77 -7.94
N SER A 292 -29.44 -5.56 -7.04
CA SER A 292 -30.61 -4.70 -7.33
C SER A 292 -30.26 -3.22 -7.51
N HIS A 293 -29.11 -2.78 -7.01
CA HIS A 293 -28.58 -1.43 -7.20
C HIS A 293 -27.46 -1.35 -8.25
N GLU A 294 -27.36 -2.35 -9.12
CA GLU A 294 -26.45 -2.39 -10.27
C GLU A 294 -24.96 -2.27 -9.90
N VAL A 295 -24.56 -2.80 -8.74
CA VAL A 295 -23.15 -2.79 -8.33
C VAL A 295 -22.37 -3.84 -9.13
N GLN A 296 -21.54 -3.38 -10.08
CA GLN A 296 -20.75 -4.25 -10.98
C GLN A 296 -19.31 -4.49 -10.51
N GLY A 297 -18.85 -3.79 -9.48
CA GLY A 297 -17.49 -3.88 -8.97
C GLY A 297 -17.35 -3.25 -7.59
N TYR A 298 -16.19 -3.43 -6.94
CA TYR A 298 -15.96 -2.96 -5.58
C TYR A 298 -14.62 -2.21 -5.46
N PRO A 299 -14.53 -1.11 -4.67
CA PRO A 299 -15.65 -0.44 -4.02
C PRO A 299 -16.42 0.47 -5.00
N THR A 300 -17.74 0.45 -4.91
CA THR A 300 -18.66 1.33 -5.66
C THR A 300 -19.31 2.31 -4.69
N LEU A 301 -19.23 3.61 -4.99
CA LEU A 301 -19.63 4.69 -4.09
C LEU A 301 -20.81 5.44 -4.70
N VAL A 302 -21.96 5.35 -4.07
CA VAL A 302 -23.23 5.80 -4.65
C VAL A 302 -23.95 6.73 -3.70
N LEU A 303 -24.34 7.89 -4.22
CA LEU A 303 -25.16 8.86 -3.53
C LEU A 303 -26.64 8.54 -3.75
N PHE A 304 -27.38 8.41 -2.67
CA PHE A 304 -28.84 8.33 -2.66
C PHE A 304 -29.42 9.65 -2.16
N LYS A 305 -30.49 10.10 -2.79
CA LYS A 305 -31.26 11.27 -2.39
C LYS A 305 -32.75 10.93 -2.42
N ASP A 306 -33.41 11.05 -1.28
CA ASP A 306 -34.86 10.83 -1.13
C ASP A 306 -35.32 9.49 -1.76
N GLY A 307 -34.62 8.40 -1.42
CA GLY A 307 -34.88 7.04 -1.89
C GLY A 307 -34.36 6.71 -3.28
N LYS A 308 -33.78 7.68 -4.02
CA LYS A 308 -33.33 7.47 -5.40
C LYS A 308 -31.82 7.46 -5.51
N ARG A 309 -31.29 6.55 -6.33
CA ARG A 309 -29.89 6.53 -6.77
C ARG A 309 -29.60 7.80 -7.58
N ALA A 310 -28.93 8.78 -6.98
CA ALA A 310 -28.76 10.11 -7.54
C ALA A 310 -27.48 10.22 -8.40
N ALA A 311 -26.36 9.70 -7.92
CA ALA A 311 -25.08 9.75 -8.61
C ALA A 311 -24.12 8.66 -8.12
N GLU A 312 -23.16 8.28 -8.95
CA GLU A 312 -22.05 7.40 -8.61
C GLU A 312 -20.72 8.15 -8.76
N LEU A 313 -19.86 8.05 -7.75
CA LEU A 313 -18.53 8.65 -7.81
C LEU A 313 -17.61 7.80 -8.67
N ASN A 314 -17.19 8.38 -9.79
CA ASN A 314 -16.22 7.81 -10.70
C ASN A 314 -14.91 8.61 -10.60
N GLY A 315 -13.78 7.94 -10.30
CA GLY A 315 -12.47 8.58 -10.24
C GLY A 315 -11.73 8.41 -8.91
N ALA A 316 -11.03 9.46 -8.49
CA ALA A 316 -10.23 9.46 -7.26
C ALA A 316 -11.12 9.28 -6.02
N ARG A 317 -10.57 8.62 -4.99
CA ARG A 317 -11.29 8.23 -3.76
C ARG A 317 -10.60 8.75 -2.49
N ASP A 318 -9.76 9.78 -2.63
CA ASP A 318 -9.23 10.54 -1.51
C ASP A 318 -10.29 11.47 -0.91
N LEU A 319 -10.01 12.01 0.27
CA LEU A 319 -10.96 12.81 1.04
C LEU A 319 -11.40 14.07 0.27
N GLU A 320 -10.50 14.71 -0.47
CA GLU A 320 -10.78 15.92 -1.26
C GLU A 320 -11.78 15.61 -2.39
N ALA A 321 -11.56 14.51 -3.11
CA ALA A 321 -12.47 14.05 -4.16
C ALA A 321 -13.87 13.71 -3.62
N LEU A 322 -13.94 13.06 -2.45
CA LEU A 322 -15.20 12.72 -1.79
C LEU A 322 -15.99 13.98 -1.37
N TYR A 323 -15.34 14.96 -0.76
CA TYR A 323 -15.96 16.24 -0.44
C TYR A 323 -16.42 16.99 -1.69
N GLY A 324 -15.57 17.06 -2.72
CA GLY A 324 -15.90 17.75 -3.97
C GLY A 324 -17.14 17.14 -4.61
N PHE A 325 -17.22 15.81 -4.65
CA PHE A 325 -18.39 15.09 -5.17
C PHE A 325 -19.66 15.41 -4.38
N MET A 326 -19.59 15.34 -3.04
CA MET A 326 -20.74 15.64 -2.19
C MET A 326 -21.14 17.11 -2.29
N TYR A 327 -20.19 18.04 -2.32
CA TYR A 327 -20.44 19.47 -2.46
C TYR A 327 -21.26 19.81 -3.72
N VAL A 328 -20.90 19.20 -4.85
CA VAL A 328 -21.61 19.38 -6.14
C VAL A 328 -23.05 18.86 -6.06
N HIS A 329 -23.28 17.71 -5.42
CA HIS A 329 -24.59 17.04 -5.42
C HIS A 329 -25.50 17.46 -4.26
N LEU A 330 -24.94 18.05 -3.20
CA LEU A 330 -25.70 18.69 -2.13
C LEU A 330 -26.27 20.06 -2.54
N GLY A 331 -25.84 20.60 -3.69
CA GLY A 331 -26.52 21.73 -4.33
C GLY A 331 -26.48 23.01 -3.51
N ARG A 332 -25.29 23.51 -3.13
CA ARG A 332 -25.14 24.94 -2.85
C ARG A 332 -24.96 25.70 -4.16
N HIS A 333 -26.05 25.85 -4.90
CA HIS A 333 -26.25 27.05 -5.71
C HIS A 333 -27.35 27.88 -5.03
N ASP A 334 -26.89 29.03 -4.54
CA ASP A 334 -27.61 30.27 -4.25
C ASP A 334 -28.57 30.30 -3.06
N GLU A 335 -28.18 31.06 -2.02
CA GLU A 335 -28.91 32.27 -1.62
C GLU A 335 -28.10 33.11 -0.61
N LEU A 336 -27.90 34.38 -1.02
CA LEU A 336 -27.34 35.57 -0.35
C LEU A 336 -25.81 35.75 -0.30
#